data_AF-A0A811UD47-F1
#
_entry.id   AF-A0A811UD47-F1
#
_cell.length_a   1.000
_cell.length_b   1.000
_cell.length_c   1.000
_cell.angle_alpha   90.00
_cell.angle_beta   90.00
_cell.angle_gamma   90.00
#
_symmetry.space_group_name_H-M   'P 1'
#
loop_
_entity.id
_entity.type
_entity.pdbx_description
1 polymer ?
#
loop_
_entity_poly.entity_id
_entity_poly.type
_entity_poly.pdbx_seq_one_letter_code
_entity_poly.pdbx_strand_id
1 'polypeptide(L)'
;MILNCRSLAISCFILLALLSKEGGAKTKSKNAVVDDITEFKDFKKLIRTKTNVLVMFVAGVKEAPVELKVFRESADVVRGTGTMVLIDCIQNDRKKLCKN
;
A
#
# COMPACT_ATOMS: atom_id res chain seq x y z
N MET A 1 -12.12 -50.00 4.22
CA MET A 1 -12.22 -48.98 3.14
C MET A 1 -12.79 -47.63 3.61
N ILE A 2 -13.54 -47.54 4.72
CA ILE A 2 -14.16 -46.29 5.21
C ILE A 2 -13.15 -45.36 5.93
N LEU A 3 -12.10 -45.91 6.55
CA LEU A 3 -11.10 -45.13 7.31
C LEU A 3 -10.22 -44.23 6.42
N ASN A 4 -9.89 -44.69 5.21
CA ASN A 4 -9.12 -43.92 4.23
C ASN A 4 -9.93 -42.75 3.65
N CYS A 5 -11.25 -42.89 3.53
CA CYS A 5 -12.12 -41.84 3.02
C CYS A 5 -12.22 -40.67 4.01
N ARG A 6 -12.36 -40.97 5.33
CA ARG A 6 -12.39 -39.93 6.36
C ARG A 6 -11.05 -39.21 6.51
N SER A 7 -9.94 -39.94 6.47
CA SER A 7 -8.60 -39.34 6.56
C SER A 7 -8.27 -38.49 5.33
N LEU A 8 -8.68 -38.92 4.13
CA LEU A 8 -8.51 -38.16 2.89
C LEU A 8 -9.38 -36.89 2.88
N ALA A 9 -10.62 -36.98 3.37
CA ALA A 9 -11.49 -35.83 3.53
C ALA A 9 -10.91 -34.79 4.49
N ILE A 10 -10.40 -35.22 5.66
CA ILE A 10 -9.79 -34.32 6.64
C ILE A 10 -8.53 -33.66 6.06
N SER A 11 -7.67 -34.42 5.38
CA SER A 11 -6.49 -33.87 4.71
C SER A 11 -6.85 -32.84 3.64
N CYS A 12 -7.92 -33.08 2.88
CA CYS A 12 -8.40 -32.16 1.85
C CYS A 12 -8.96 -30.87 2.47
N PHE A 13 -9.71 -30.98 3.58
CA PHE A 13 -10.22 -29.83 4.33
C PHE A 13 -9.09 -28.97 4.93
N ILE A 14 -8.03 -29.58 5.46
CA ILE A 14 -6.87 -28.86 5.99
C ILE A 14 -6.13 -28.13 4.86
N LEU A 15 -5.96 -28.78 3.70
CA LEU A 15 -5.32 -28.17 2.54
C LEU A 15 -6.12 -26.96 2.01
N LEU A 16 -7.46 -27.08 1.92
CA LEU A 16 -8.34 -25.95 1.53
C LEU A 16 -8.29 -24.79 2.53
N ALA A 17 -8.23 -25.09 3.83
CA ALA A 17 -8.15 -24.06 4.87
C ALA A 17 -6.83 -23.29 4.82
N LEU A 18 -5.72 -23.96 4.48
CA LEU A 18 -4.41 -23.33 4.30
C LEU A 18 -4.36 -22.44 3.04
N LEU A 19 -4.99 -22.86 1.95
CA LEU A 19 -5.10 -22.07 0.71
C LEU A 19 -5.99 -20.83 0.85
N SER A 20 -6.90 -20.80 1.83
CA SER A 20 -7.81 -19.68 2.05
C SER A 20 -7.16 -18.47 2.74
N LYS A 21 -5.89 -18.58 3.20
CA LYS A 21 -5.22 -17.53 3.97
C LYS A 21 -4.54 -16.41 3.16
N GLU A 22 -4.50 -16.50 1.83
CA GLU A 22 -3.95 -15.43 0.97
C GLU A 22 -5.05 -14.49 0.44
N GLY A 23 -6.11 -14.28 1.21
CA GLY A 23 -7.09 -13.23 0.98
C GLY A 23 -6.66 -11.89 1.57
N GLY A 24 -5.48 -11.39 1.21
CA GLY A 24 -5.12 -10.01 1.50
C GLY A 24 -6.17 -9.11 0.84
N ALA A 25 -7.11 -8.57 1.63
CA ALA A 25 -8.20 -7.75 1.14
C ALA A 25 -7.62 -6.58 0.34
N LYS A 26 -7.61 -6.71 -1.00
CA LYS A 26 -7.32 -5.61 -1.90
C LYS A 26 -8.53 -4.68 -1.84
N THR A 27 -8.59 -3.85 -0.81
CA THR A 27 -9.41 -2.64 -0.88
C THR A 27 -8.92 -1.92 -2.12
N LYS A 28 -9.74 -1.90 -3.18
CA LYS A 28 -9.50 -1.03 -4.31
C LYS A 28 -9.69 0.40 -3.78
N SER A 29 -8.66 0.95 -3.15
CA SER A 29 -8.54 2.39 -2.98
C SER A 29 -8.72 2.98 -4.36
N LYS A 30 -9.66 3.92 -4.49
CA LYS A 30 -9.91 4.65 -5.73
C LYS A 30 -8.68 5.52 -6.10
N ASN A 31 -7.85 5.86 -5.12
CA ASN A 31 -6.58 6.55 -5.31
C ASN A 31 -5.42 5.54 -5.29
N ALA A 32 -4.62 5.51 -6.36
CA ALA A 32 -3.39 4.73 -6.41
C ALA A 32 -2.24 5.37 -5.62
N VAL A 33 -2.34 6.67 -5.33
CA VAL A 33 -1.39 7.43 -4.50
C VAL A 33 -1.86 7.45 -3.05
N VAL A 34 -0.93 7.24 -2.12
CA VAL A 34 -1.14 7.42 -0.68
C VAL A 34 -0.87 8.89 -0.32
N ASP A 35 -1.87 9.59 0.21
CA ASP A 35 -1.81 11.03 0.52
C ASP A 35 -2.34 11.38 1.94
N ASP A 36 -2.62 10.39 2.76
CA ASP A 36 -3.20 10.50 4.10
C ASP A 36 -2.15 10.44 5.24
N ILE A 37 -0.86 10.52 4.91
CA ILE A 37 0.22 10.51 5.90
C ILE A 37 0.47 11.93 6.40
N THR A 38 0.23 12.14 7.70
CA THR A 38 0.45 13.42 8.38
C THR A 38 1.54 13.33 9.45
N GLU A 39 1.72 12.16 10.07
CA GLU A 39 2.69 11.97 11.16
C GLU A 39 3.93 11.17 10.74
N PHE A 40 5.07 11.52 11.35
CA PHE A 40 6.36 10.83 11.13
C PHE A 40 6.37 9.38 11.60
N LYS A 41 5.51 9.03 12.57
CA LYS A 41 5.34 7.65 13.04
C LYS A 41 4.79 6.75 11.93
N ASP A 42 3.76 7.22 11.22
CA ASP A 42 3.11 6.46 10.17
C ASP A 42 3.97 6.41 8.91
N PHE A 43 4.68 7.49 8.60
CA PHE A 43 5.71 7.48 7.55
C PHE A 43 6.79 6.42 7.82
N LYS A 44 7.34 6.38 9.05
CA LYS A 44 8.31 5.35 9.48
C LYS A 44 7.74 3.94 9.39
N LYS A 45 6.45 3.76 9.72
CA LYS A 45 5.78 2.47 9.59
C LYS A 45 5.67 2.06 8.12
N LEU A 46 5.30 2.98 7.23
CA LEU A 46 5.17 2.71 5.80
C LEU A 46 6.50 2.24 5.20
N ILE A 47 7.58 2.98 5.40
CA ILE A 47 8.90 2.63 4.85
C ILE A 47 9.47 1.33 5.44
N ARG A 48 9.03 0.90 6.63
CA ARG A 48 9.44 -0.37 7.24
C ARG A 48 8.61 -1.58 6.79
N THR A 49 7.37 -1.35 6.35
CA THR A 49 6.41 -2.41 6.03
C THR A 49 6.16 -2.57 4.53
N LYS A 50 6.55 -1.59 3.72
CA LYS A 50 6.46 -1.60 2.27
C LYS A 50 7.86 -1.55 1.66
N THR A 51 8.14 -2.46 0.76
CA THR A 51 9.31 -2.40 -0.13
C THR A 51 8.97 -1.61 -1.39
N ASN A 52 9.96 -0.99 -2.03
CA ASN A 52 9.77 -0.23 -3.27
C ASN A 52 8.79 0.95 -3.10
N VAL A 53 9.22 1.95 -2.33
CA VAL A 53 8.44 3.14 -2.01
C VAL A 53 9.06 4.34 -2.72
N LEU A 54 8.24 5.08 -3.47
CA LEU A 54 8.61 6.40 -3.99
C LEU A 54 7.77 7.47 -3.31
N VAL A 55 8.42 8.49 -2.76
CA VAL A 55 7.77 9.59 -2.04
C VAL A 55 8.02 10.89 -2.82
N MET A 56 6.95 11.60 -3.16
CA MET A 56 7.03 12.94 -3.74
C MET A 56 6.64 13.97 -2.69
N PHE A 57 7.61 14.80 -2.31
CA PHE A 57 7.39 15.97 -1.47
C PHE A 57 7.18 17.18 -2.37
N VAL A 58 6.07 17.91 -2.16
CA VAL A 58 5.78 19.14 -2.90
C VAL A 58 5.56 20.27 -1.91
N ALA A 59 6.07 21.46 -2.25
CA ALA A 59 5.82 22.66 -1.44
C ALA A 59 4.33 23.08 -1.48
N GLY A 60 3.61 22.70 -2.54
CA GLY A 60 2.15 22.68 -2.62
C GLY A 60 1.68 21.85 -3.82
N VAL A 61 0.55 21.14 -3.72
CA VAL A 61 0.04 20.31 -4.83
C VAL A 61 -0.29 21.10 -6.11
N LYS A 62 -0.45 22.43 -6.01
CA LYS A 62 -0.69 23.32 -7.14
C LYS A 62 0.58 23.83 -7.82
N GLU A 63 1.74 23.63 -7.19
CA GLU A 63 3.03 24.17 -7.67
C GLU A 63 3.70 23.28 -8.71
N ALA A 64 3.34 21.99 -8.75
CA ALA A 64 3.93 21.00 -9.66
C ALA A 64 2.84 20.17 -10.39
N PRO A 65 1.96 20.81 -11.19
CA PRO A 65 0.80 20.14 -11.78
C PRO A 65 1.17 19.08 -12.83
N VAL A 66 2.28 19.29 -13.56
CA VAL A 66 2.73 18.36 -14.62
C VAL A 66 3.35 17.12 -13.99
N GLU A 67 4.23 17.31 -13.01
CA GLU A 67 4.91 16.27 -12.26
C GLU A 67 3.89 15.43 -11.49
N LEU A 68 2.91 16.08 -10.84
CA LEU A 68 1.85 15.40 -10.10
C LEU A 68 0.95 14.56 -11.01
N LYS A 69 0.73 14.99 -12.26
CA LYS A 69 0.01 14.20 -13.26
C LYS A 69 0.79 12.93 -13.60
N VAL A 70 2.06 13.05 -13.99
CA VAL A 70 2.92 11.90 -14.32
C VAL A 70 3.09 10.97 -13.12
N PHE A 71 3.22 11.52 -11.92
CA PHE A 71 3.32 10.78 -10.67
C PHE A 71 2.07 9.92 -10.41
N ARG A 72 0.88 10.47 -10.64
CA ARG A 72 -0.38 9.72 -10.49
C ARG A 72 -0.54 8.64 -11.55
N GLU A 73 -0.23 8.95 -12.81
CA GLU A 73 -0.25 7.96 -13.90
C GLU A 73 0.72 6.81 -13.62
N SER A 74 1.91 7.13 -13.09
CA SER A 74 2.90 6.12 -12.67
C SER A 74 2.37 5.25 -11.53
N ALA A 75 1.61 5.83 -10.59
CA ALA A 75 1.05 5.11 -9.45
C ALA A 75 0.06 4.01 -9.87
N ASP A 76 -0.70 4.27 -10.93
CA ASP A 76 -1.59 3.27 -11.51
C ASP A 76 -0.82 2.10 -12.14
N VAL A 77 0.32 2.39 -12.80
CA VAL A 77 1.17 1.37 -13.44
C VAL A 77 1.91 0.51 -12.42
N VAL A 78 2.42 1.09 -11.33
CA VAL A 78 3.18 0.36 -10.30
C VAL A 78 2.29 -0.27 -9.22
N ARG A 79 0.97 -0.25 -9.41
CA ARG A 79 0.02 -0.76 -8.42
C ARG A 79 0.25 -2.26 -8.16
N GLY A 80 0.57 -2.58 -6.90
CA GLY A 80 0.83 -3.95 -6.47
C GLY A 80 2.30 -4.37 -6.53
N THR A 81 3.17 -3.56 -7.13
CA THR A 81 4.64 -3.78 -7.16
C THR A 81 5.43 -2.69 -6.44
N GLY A 82 4.83 -1.51 -6.26
CA GLY A 82 5.39 -0.41 -5.49
C GLY A 82 4.32 0.39 -4.76
N THR A 83 4.77 1.33 -3.93
CA THR A 83 3.91 2.28 -3.22
C THR A 83 4.34 3.70 -3.56
N MET A 84 3.42 4.52 -4.07
CA MET A 84 3.68 5.93 -4.36
C MET A 84 2.98 6.80 -3.31
N VAL A 85 3.73 7.69 -2.70
CA VAL A 85 3.29 8.53 -1.58
C VAL A 85 3.44 10.01 -1.96
N LEU A 86 2.41 10.80 -1.74
CA LEU A 86 2.43 12.25 -1.92
C LEU A 86 2.38 12.94 -0.56
N ILE A 87 3.35 13.83 -0.32
CA ILE A 87 3.39 14.67 0.89
C ILE A 87 3.32 16.14 0.47
N ASP A 88 2.23 16.80 0.84
CA ASP A 88 2.02 18.24 0.65
C ASP A 88 2.59 19.01 1.85
N CYS A 89 3.73 19.66 1.65
CA CYS A 89 4.46 20.37 2.69
C CYS A 89 3.86 21.73 3.06
N ILE A 90 2.89 22.23 2.29
CA ILE A 90 2.17 23.46 2.65
C ILE A 90 1.35 23.27 3.93
N GLN A 91 0.92 22.03 4.17
CA GLN A 91 0.04 21.70 5.30
C GLN A 91 0.84 21.66 6.60
N ASN A 92 0.39 22.42 7.60
CA ASN A 92 1.11 22.61 8.86
C ASN A 92 1.34 21.32 9.65
N ASP A 93 0.40 20.38 9.57
CA ASP A 93 0.44 19.06 10.17
C ASP A 93 1.58 18.19 9.61
N ARG A 94 2.03 18.46 8.37
CA ARG A 94 3.09 17.70 7.68
C ARG A 94 4.47 18.37 7.70
N LYS A 95 4.61 19.55 8.32
CA LYS A 95 5.90 20.27 8.38
C LYS A 95 7.05 19.45 8.95
N LYS A 96 6.76 18.55 9.91
CA LYS A 96 7.76 17.63 10.48
C LYS A 96 8.22 16.56 9.48
N LEU A 97 7.36 16.15 8.54
CA LEU A 97 7.68 15.19 7.48
C LEU A 97 8.59 15.81 6.42
N CYS A 98 8.43 17.10 6.14
CA CYS A 98 9.16 17.78 5.06
C CYS A 98 10.50 18.38 5.48
N LYS A 99 10.76 18.50 6.79
CA LYS A 99 12.01 19.06 7.32
C LYS A 99 13.12 18.02 7.49
N ASN A 100 12.75 16.75 7.60
CA ASN A 100 13.66 15.63 7.85
C ASN A 100 13.87 14.81 6.59
#